data_AF-A0A432S6A3-F1
#
_entry.id   AF-A0A432S6A3-F1
#
_cell.length_a   1.000
_cell.length_b   1.000
_cell.length_c   1.000
_cell.angle_alpha   90.00
_cell.angle_beta   90.00
_cell.angle_gamma   90.00
#
_symmetry.space_group_name_H-M   'P 1'
#
loop_
_entity.id
_entity.type
_entity.pdbx_description
1 polymer ?
#
loop_
_entity_poly.entity_id
_entity_poly.type
_entity_poly.pdbx_seq_one_letter_code
_entity_poly.pdbx_strand_id
1 'polypeptide(L)'
;MNLISWTPTIFSRKGFLRDDSGRAYLPKNVFTDAITSAVIFYYIKKNKDIENRVKRYLLRDELDIKKVAKDVKNIVLEKYPVLENLELPEKVYLEDKDIKIEYVEVFDLKEWIDTKGFKTEIFTGTVEIPISSPYIEKLKSATHSYAEALARIEYSFLKEHPLGELFYKPLINDLKKWELPLRIGLWTEVSFKGDLLFFWKIKEVREKLLKTLKIDIKPRYVLYIPRLKQTTGWIELKN
;
A
#
# COMPACT_ATOMS: atom_id res chain seq x y z
N MET A 1 -7.08 19.01 1.48
CA MET A 1 -5.88 18.31 1.97
C MET A 1 -4.83 18.35 0.88
N ASN A 2 -3.56 18.21 1.23
CA ASN A 2 -2.44 18.06 0.32
C ASN A 2 -1.96 16.61 0.36
N LEU A 3 -1.79 16.00 -0.80
CA LEU A 3 -0.93 14.83 -0.97
C LEU A 3 0.51 15.28 -1.01
N ILE A 4 1.34 14.71 -0.14
CA ILE A 4 2.78 14.92 -0.11
C ILE A 4 3.44 13.59 -0.45
N SER A 5 4.17 13.55 -1.56
CA SER A 5 4.91 12.35 -1.98
C SER A 5 6.30 12.32 -1.33
N TRP A 6 6.37 11.77 -0.12
CA TRP A 6 7.63 11.64 0.64
C TRP A 6 8.65 10.72 -0.03
N THR A 7 8.16 9.69 -0.73
CA THR A 7 8.98 8.93 -1.69
C THR A 7 8.32 8.94 -3.07
N PRO A 8 9.05 8.59 -4.14
CA PRO A 8 8.50 8.61 -5.48
C PRO A 8 7.30 7.68 -5.62
N THR A 9 6.22 8.24 -6.16
CA THR A 9 5.04 7.48 -6.53
C THR A 9 5.18 6.97 -7.96
N ILE A 10 4.86 5.70 -8.18
CA ILE A 10 4.77 5.08 -9.51
C ILE A 10 3.33 4.64 -9.69
N PHE A 11 2.71 4.91 -10.84
CA PHE A 11 1.37 4.37 -11.11
C PHE A 11 1.44 2.97 -11.74
N SER A 12 2.22 2.82 -12.81
CA SER A 12 2.36 1.57 -13.55
C SER A 12 3.74 1.47 -14.18
N ARG A 13 4.11 0.29 -14.71
CA ARG A 13 5.33 0.12 -15.52
C ARG A 13 5.34 0.97 -16.81
N LYS A 14 4.18 1.44 -17.26
CA LYS A 14 4.01 2.23 -18.48
C LYS A 14 3.97 3.75 -18.22
N GLY A 15 4.15 4.18 -16.96
CA GLY A 15 3.97 5.57 -16.54
C GLY A 15 2.58 5.85 -15.97
N PHE A 16 2.25 7.14 -15.84
CA PHE A 16 0.97 7.65 -15.34
C PHE A 16 -0.14 7.57 -16.40
N LEU A 17 -1.39 7.56 -15.94
CA LEU A 17 -2.51 7.78 -16.85
C LEU A 17 -2.49 9.23 -17.32
N ARG A 18 -2.92 9.46 -18.56
CA ARG A 18 -3.07 10.79 -19.14
C ARG A 18 -4.52 10.97 -19.61
N ASP A 19 -5.07 12.17 -19.45
CA ASP A 19 -6.38 12.51 -20.00
C ASP A 19 -6.28 12.88 -21.49
N ASP A 20 -7.40 13.27 -22.11
CA ASP A 20 -7.45 13.64 -23.53
C ASP A 20 -6.58 14.87 -23.86
N SER A 21 -6.25 15.69 -22.86
CA SER A 21 -5.33 16.84 -22.99
C SER A 21 -3.86 16.46 -22.74
N GLY A 22 -3.57 15.18 -22.49
CA GLY A 22 -2.22 14.68 -22.21
C GLY A 22 -1.76 14.88 -20.76
N ARG A 23 -2.59 15.44 -19.88
CA ARG A 23 -2.20 15.73 -18.49
C ARG A 23 -2.17 14.47 -17.64
N ALA A 24 -1.06 14.26 -16.95
CA ALA A 24 -0.86 13.10 -16.10
C ALA A 24 -1.74 13.15 -14.83
N TYR A 25 -2.26 12.01 -14.40
CA TYR A 25 -3.07 11.92 -13.19
C TYR A 25 -2.97 10.57 -12.47
N LEU A 26 -3.26 10.59 -11.17
CA LEU A 26 -3.57 9.41 -10.37
C LEU A 26 -5.10 9.23 -10.31
N PRO A 27 -5.63 8.05 -10.67
CA PRO A 27 -7.05 7.77 -10.54
C PRO A 27 -7.45 7.52 -9.08
N LYS A 28 -8.70 7.83 -8.74
CA LYS A 28 -9.29 7.64 -7.41
C LYS A 28 -9.01 6.28 -6.79
N ASN A 29 -9.04 5.22 -7.60
CA ASN A 29 -8.87 3.86 -7.09
C ASN A 29 -7.53 3.63 -6.39
N VAL A 30 -6.48 4.36 -6.79
CA VAL A 30 -5.17 4.30 -6.13
C VAL A 30 -5.26 4.67 -4.65
N PHE A 31 -6.09 5.67 -4.32
CA PHE A 31 -6.33 6.12 -2.95
C PHE A 31 -7.29 5.21 -2.22
N THR A 32 -8.41 4.85 -2.87
CA THR A 32 -9.41 4.00 -2.22
C THR A 32 -8.85 2.62 -1.89
N ASP A 33 -7.98 2.07 -2.74
CA ASP A 33 -7.34 0.77 -2.49
C ASP A 33 -6.42 0.86 -1.27
N ALA A 34 -5.53 1.86 -1.21
CA ALA A 34 -4.61 2.04 -0.07
C ALA A 34 -5.35 2.27 1.26
N ILE A 35 -6.39 3.11 1.26
CA ILE A 35 -7.23 3.36 2.44
C ILE A 35 -8.01 2.08 2.81
N THR A 36 -8.52 1.34 1.83
CA THR A 36 -9.20 0.06 2.05
C THR A 36 -8.28 -0.94 2.74
N SER A 37 -7.04 -1.14 2.25
CA SER A 37 -6.09 -2.07 2.86
C SER A 37 -5.81 -1.67 4.31
N ALA A 38 -5.69 -0.38 4.59
CA ALA A 38 -5.47 0.14 5.94
C ALA A 38 -6.66 -0.15 6.88
N VAL A 39 -7.88 0.09 6.42
CA VAL A 39 -9.12 -0.18 7.15
C VAL A 39 -9.27 -1.67 7.44
N ILE A 40 -9.04 -2.54 6.44
CA ILE A 40 -9.07 -4.00 6.59
C ILE A 40 -8.09 -4.43 7.68
N PHE A 41 -6.83 -4.01 7.57
CA PHE A 41 -5.79 -4.35 8.54
C PHE A 41 -6.17 -3.91 9.97
N TYR A 42 -6.61 -2.66 10.12
CA TYR A 42 -6.95 -2.08 11.42
C TYR A 42 -8.10 -2.81 12.11
N TYR A 43 -9.20 -3.07 11.41
CA TYR A 43 -10.37 -3.69 12.02
C TYR A 43 -10.23 -5.18 12.25
N ILE A 44 -9.51 -5.90 11.38
CA ILE A 44 -9.17 -7.29 11.65
C ILE A 44 -8.30 -7.38 12.91
N LYS A 45 -7.31 -6.49 13.07
CA LYS A 45 -6.48 -6.44 14.28
C LYS A 45 -7.27 -6.10 15.54
N LYS A 46 -8.29 -5.23 15.45
CA LYS A 46 -9.03 -4.71 16.61
C LYS A 46 -10.24 -5.54 17.01
N ASN A 47 -10.86 -6.27 16.08
CA ASN A 47 -12.10 -7.01 16.32
C ASN A 47 -11.92 -8.51 16.10
N LYS A 48 -11.93 -9.28 17.20
CA LYS A 48 -11.71 -10.73 17.16
C LYS A 48 -12.79 -11.49 16.38
N ASP A 49 -14.03 -11.02 16.36
CA ASP A 49 -15.10 -11.65 15.57
C ASP A 49 -14.84 -11.51 14.08
N ILE A 50 -14.41 -10.31 13.65
CA ILE A 50 -14.04 -10.05 12.26
C ILE A 50 -12.79 -10.86 11.89
N GLU A 51 -11.78 -10.89 12.76
CA GLU A 51 -10.60 -11.75 12.58
C GLU A 51 -11.01 -13.21 12.36
N ASN A 52 -11.89 -13.75 13.21
CA ASN A 52 -12.37 -15.12 13.11
C ASN A 52 -13.24 -15.37 11.87
N ARG A 53 -14.08 -14.40 11.45
CA ARG A 53 -14.86 -14.50 10.20
C ARG A 53 -13.94 -14.55 9.00
N VAL A 54 -12.97 -13.65 8.90
CA VAL A 54 -12.02 -13.60 7.79
C VAL A 54 -11.10 -14.82 7.81
N LYS A 55 -10.61 -15.26 8.97
CA LYS A 55 -9.83 -16.50 9.11
C LYS A 55 -10.61 -17.71 8.61
N ARG A 56 -11.87 -17.89 9.03
CA ARG A 56 -12.73 -18.98 8.54
C ARG A 56 -12.93 -18.92 7.02
N TYR A 57 -13.16 -17.73 6.48
CA TYR A 57 -13.26 -17.53 5.04
C TYR A 57 -11.97 -17.96 4.32
N LEU A 58 -10.80 -17.50 4.78
CA LEU A 58 -9.49 -17.83 4.17
C LEU A 58 -9.05 -19.28 4.38
N LEU A 59 -9.70 -20.04 5.25
CA LEU A 59 -9.39 -21.46 5.50
C LEU A 59 -10.38 -22.43 4.82
N ARG A 60 -11.42 -21.93 4.15
CA ARG A 60 -12.36 -22.79 3.41
C ARG A 60 -11.64 -23.59 2.32
N ASP A 61 -12.23 -24.71 1.91
CA ASP A 61 -11.58 -25.62 0.96
C ASP A 61 -11.43 -25.02 -0.43
N GLU A 62 -12.45 -24.31 -0.91
CA GLU A 62 -12.45 -23.66 -2.23
C GLU A 62 -12.30 -22.15 -2.12
N LEU A 63 -11.17 -21.60 -2.60
CA LEU A 63 -10.94 -20.14 -2.66
C LEU A 63 -10.76 -19.69 -4.11
N ASP A 64 -11.62 -18.78 -4.54
CA ASP A 64 -11.42 -18.04 -5.78
C ASP A 64 -10.47 -16.87 -5.54
N ILE A 65 -9.21 -17.01 -6.01
CA ILE A 65 -8.14 -16.00 -5.92
C ILE A 65 -8.64 -14.62 -6.36
N LYS A 66 -9.45 -14.58 -7.42
CA LYS A 66 -9.93 -13.32 -8.00
C LYS A 66 -10.92 -12.58 -7.09
N LYS A 67 -11.54 -13.30 -6.15
CA LYS A 67 -12.55 -12.77 -5.22
C LYS A 67 -12.03 -12.59 -3.80
N VAL A 68 -10.90 -13.19 -3.42
CA VAL A 68 -10.37 -13.13 -2.04
C VAL A 68 -10.32 -11.70 -1.49
N ALA A 69 -9.67 -10.76 -2.18
CA ALA A 69 -9.58 -9.38 -1.70
C ALA A 69 -10.96 -8.71 -1.55
N LYS A 70 -11.86 -8.93 -2.52
CA LYS A 70 -13.22 -8.39 -2.51
C LYS A 70 -14.05 -8.96 -1.36
N ASP A 71 -14.01 -10.27 -1.15
CA ASP A 71 -14.78 -10.94 -0.10
C ASP A 71 -14.29 -10.54 1.30
N VAL A 72 -12.96 -10.43 1.50
CA VAL A 72 -12.39 -9.90 2.76
C VAL A 72 -12.82 -8.46 3.00
N LYS A 73 -12.75 -7.61 1.96
CA LYS A 73 -13.23 -6.23 2.03
C LYS A 73 -14.70 -6.17 2.47
N ASN A 74 -15.56 -6.98 1.86
CA ASN A 74 -16.98 -7.02 2.20
C ASN A 74 -17.21 -7.43 3.67
N ILE A 75 -16.55 -8.48 4.15
CA ILE A 75 -16.68 -8.94 5.55
C ILE A 75 -16.36 -7.82 6.55
N VAL A 76 -15.33 -7.00 6.27
CA VAL A 76 -14.94 -5.89 7.15
C VAL A 76 -15.90 -4.72 7.02
N LEU A 77 -16.21 -4.28 5.80
CA LEU A 77 -17.00 -3.07 5.55
C LEU A 77 -18.48 -3.24 5.91
N GLU A 78 -19.04 -4.46 5.85
CA GLU A 78 -20.38 -4.76 6.37
C GLU A 78 -20.55 -4.34 7.84
N LYS A 79 -19.50 -4.49 8.66
CA LYS A 79 -19.52 -4.11 10.08
C LYS A 79 -18.98 -2.70 10.33
N TYR A 80 -18.09 -2.24 9.46
CA TYR A 80 -17.39 -0.96 9.59
C TYR A 80 -17.47 -0.17 8.29
N PRO A 81 -18.58 0.52 8.03
CA PRO A 81 -18.79 1.32 6.82
C PRO A 81 -17.99 2.63 6.82
N VAL A 82 -16.73 2.62 7.30
CA VAL A 82 -15.91 3.84 7.44
C VAL A 82 -15.44 4.43 6.12
N LEU A 83 -15.67 3.72 5.01
CA LEU A 83 -15.44 4.21 3.66
C LEU A 83 -16.72 4.83 3.06
N GLU A 84 -17.88 4.71 3.70
CA GLU A 84 -19.09 5.39 3.26
C GLU A 84 -18.90 6.90 3.39
N ASN A 85 -19.36 7.63 2.36
CA ASN A 85 -19.21 9.08 2.25
C ASN A 85 -17.75 9.56 2.30
N LEU A 86 -16.79 8.71 1.91
CA LEU A 86 -15.43 9.15 1.59
C LEU A 86 -15.44 9.83 0.21
N GLU A 87 -15.29 11.14 0.21
CA GLU A 87 -15.19 11.95 -0.99
C GLU A 87 -13.73 12.02 -1.43
N LEU A 88 -13.47 11.61 -2.67
CA LEU A 88 -12.18 11.65 -3.34
C LEU A 88 -12.42 12.05 -4.80
N PRO A 89 -11.57 12.90 -5.39
CA PRO A 89 -11.69 13.25 -6.80
C PRO A 89 -11.42 12.03 -7.68
N GLU A 90 -12.10 11.96 -8.83
CA GLU A 90 -11.89 10.87 -9.79
C GLU A 90 -10.47 10.87 -10.38
N LYS A 91 -9.90 12.07 -10.56
CA LYS A 91 -8.54 12.28 -11.05
C LYS A 91 -7.81 13.27 -10.16
N VAL A 92 -6.62 12.91 -9.72
CA VAL A 92 -5.66 13.81 -9.05
C VAL A 92 -4.57 14.14 -10.06
N TYR A 93 -4.62 15.35 -10.60
CA TYR A 93 -3.68 15.79 -11.63
C TYR A 93 -2.29 16.02 -11.04
N LEU A 94 -1.27 15.63 -11.80
CA LEU A 94 0.13 15.76 -11.43
C LEU A 94 0.79 16.83 -12.29
N GLU A 95 1.64 17.64 -11.69
CA GLU A 95 2.43 18.64 -12.40
C GLU A 95 3.57 17.96 -13.19
N ASP A 96 3.68 18.24 -14.49
CA ASP A 96 4.67 17.59 -15.36
C ASP A 96 6.12 17.86 -14.89
N LYS A 97 6.38 19.02 -14.26
CA LYS A 97 7.70 19.36 -13.69
C LYS A 97 8.15 18.41 -12.58
N ASP A 98 7.20 17.77 -11.89
CA ASP A 98 7.43 16.86 -10.78
C ASP A 98 7.45 15.39 -11.23
N ILE A 99 7.29 15.16 -12.55
CA ILE A 99 7.34 13.84 -13.20
C ILE A 99 8.70 13.68 -13.89
N LYS A 100 9.35 12.54 -13.65
CA LYS A 100 10.60 12.16 -14.32
C LYS A 100 10.65 10.67 -14.60
N ILE A 101 11.46 10.29 -15.58
CA ILE A 101 11.71 8.88 -15.88
C ILE A 101 12.89 8.40 -15.02
N GLU A 102 12.68 7.31 -14.28
CA GLU A 102 13.74 6.65 -13.51
C GLU A 102 13.80 5.15 -13.83
N TYR A 103 14.98 4.57 -13.57
CA TYR A 103 15.13 3.12 -13.48
C TYR A 103 14.74 2.64 -12.08
N VAL A 104 13.90 1.61 -12.04
CA VAL A 104 13.30 1.03 -10.84
C VAL A 104 13.58 -0.46 -10.81
N GLU A 105 13.96 -0.96 -9.65
CA GLU A 105 14.25 -2.37 -9.41
C GLU A 105 13.16 -3.01 -8.57
N VAL A 106 12.87 -4.28 -8.84
CA VAL A 106 12.06 -5.14 -7.98
C VAL A 106 13.02 -5.85 -7.04
N PHE A 107 13.20 -5.27 -5.86
CA PHE A 107 14.15 -5.71 -4.85
C PHE A 107 13.53 -6.76 -3.93
N ASP A 108 14.22 -7.89 -3.79
CA ASP A 108 13.89 -8.92 -2.82
C ASP A 108 14.48 -8.55 -1.44
N LEU A 109 13.62 -8.08 -0.54
CA LEU A 109 14.04 -7.64 0.80
C LEU A 109 14.69 -8.75 1.64
N LYS A 110 14.44 -10.02 1.33
CA LYS A 110 14.94 -11.16 2.12
C LYS A 110 16.27 -11.69 1.60
N GLU A 111 16.42 -11.77 0.28
CA GLU A 111 17.63 -12.30 -0.35
C GLU A 111 18.62 -11.20 -0.78
N TRP A 112 18.18 -9.93 -0.71
CA TRP A 112 18.95 -8.74 -1.06
C TRP A 112 19.48 -8.74 -2.49
N ILE A 113 18.62 -9.18 -3.40
CA ILE A 113 18.90 -9.21 -4.83
C ILE A 113 17.82 -8.49 -5.62
N ASP A 114 18.23 -7.88 -6.72
CA ASP A 114 17.33 -7.34 -7.72
C ASP A 114 16.84 -8.46 -8.61
N THR A 115 15.53 -8.67 -8.63
CA THR A 115 14.94 -9.75 -9.43
C THR A 115 14.67 -9.31 -10.86
N LYS A 116 14.31 -8.03 -11.04
CA LYS A 116 13.97 -7.39 -12.32
C LYS A 116 14.16 -5.88 -12.20
N GLY A 117 14.26 -5.19 -13.33
CA GLY A 117 14.16 -3.73 -13.36
C GLY A 117 13.48 -3.22 -14.63
N PHE A 118 13.03 -1.98 -14.58
CA PHE A 118 12.36 -1.31 -15.69
C PHE A 118 12.47 0.21 -15.56
N LYS A 119 12.33 0.93 -16.67
CA LYS A 119 12.20 2.39 -16.64
C LYS A 119 10.72 2.77 -16.63
N THR A 120 10.36 3.75 -15.81
CA THR A 120 8.99 4.29 -15.76
C THR A 120 9.00 5.74 -15.30
N GLU A 121 7.88 6.43 -15.52
CA GLU A 121 7.61 7.70 -14.87
C GLU A 121 7.44 7.52 -13.35
N ILE A 122 8.01 8.45 -12.60
CA ILE A 122 7.84 8.61 -11.16
C ILE A 122 7.38 10.03 -10.88
N PHE A 123 6.60 10.22 -9.82
CA PHE A 123 6.17 11.53 -9.33
C PHE A 123 6.76 11.79 -7.95
N THR A 124 7.26 13.00 -7.72
CA THR A 124 7.69 13.45 -6.38
C THR A 124 7.35 14.92 -6.23
N GLY A 125 6.30 15.21 -5.46
CA GLY A 125 5.83 16.57 -5.26
C GLY A 125 4.63 16.62 -4.31
N THR A 126 3.98 17.77 -4.29
CA THR A 126 2.79 18.04 -3.48
C THR A 126 1.63 18.42 -4.39
N VAL A 127 0.45 17.84 -4.17
CA VAL A 127 -0.78 18.12 -4.94
C VAL A 127 -1.94 18.33 -3.98
N GLU A 128 -2.76 19.35 -4.23
CA GLU A 128 -4.00 19.54 -3.48
C GLU A 128 -5.03 18.49 -3.89
N ILE A 129 -5.62 17.82 -2.89
CA ILE A 129 -6.68 16.82 -3.06
C ILE A 129 -7.85 17.20 -2.14
N PRO A 130 -9.05 17.41 -2.70
CA PRO A 130 -10.26 17.53 -1.90
C PRO A 130 -10.60 16.15 -1.32
N ILE A 131 -10.44 16.00 0.00
CA ILE A 131 -10.79 14.77 0.73
C ILE A 131 -11.70 15.15 1.87
N SER A 132 -12.85 14.50 1.94
CA SER A 132 -13.82 14.66 3.03
C SER A 132 -14.33 13.31 3.48
N SER A 133 -14.52 13.14 4.79
CA SER A 133 -15.15 11.95 5.34
C SER A 133 -15.65 12.24 6.77
N PRO A 134 -16.85 11.77 7.14
CA PRO A 134 -17.30 11.82 8.54
C PRO A 134 -16.47 10.91 9.47
N TYR A 135 -15.61 10.05 8.91
CA TYR A 135 -14.81 9.08 9.66
C TYR A 135 -13.31 9.37 9.63
N ILE A 136 -12.89 10.61 9.36
CA ILE A 136 -11.49 10.96 9.13
C ILE A 136 -10.56 10.51 10.27
N GLU A 137 -10.97 10.63 11.53
CA GLU A 137 -10.17 10.19 12.69
C GLU A 137 -10.00 8.66 12.78
N LYS A 138 -11.01 7.90 12.32
CA LYS A 138 -10.90 6.44 12.19
C LYS A 138 -9.96 6.08 11.04
N LEU A 139 -9.99 6.83 9.94
CA LEU A 139 -9.07 6.66 8.83
C LEU A 139 -7.63 6.94 9.26
N LYS A 140 -7.36 8.05 9.98
CA LYS A 140 -6.05 8.36 10.58
C LYS A 140 -5.51 7.18 11.39
N SER A 141 -6.32 6.65 12.30
CA SER A 141 -5.94 5.50 13.12
C SER A 141 -5.62 4.26 12.28
N ALA A 142 -6.41 4.00 11.23
CA ALA A 142 -6.23 2.85 10.36
C ALA A 142 -4.98 2.97 9.49
N THR A 143 -4.77 4.14 8.87
CA THR A 143 -3.63 4.43 8.00
C THR A 143 -2.31 4.36 8.77
N HIS A 144 -2.24 4.94 9.97
CA HIS A 144 -1.07 4.78 10.85
C HIS A 144 -0.79 3.32 11.19
N SER A 145 -1.81 2.60 11.67
CA SER A 145 -1.61 1.21 12.10
C SER A 145 -1.14 0.33 10.96
N TYR A 146 -1.60 0.58 9.74
CA TYR A 146 -1.20 -0.18 8.56
C TYR A 146 0.19 0.22 8.04
N ALA A 147 0.43 1.52 7.85
CA ALA A 147 1.69 2.04 7.32
C ALA A 147 2.87 1.66 8.23
N GLU A 148 2.73 1.81 9.55
CA GLU A 148 3.77 1.41 10.50
C GLU A 148 3.99 -0.11 10.47
N ALA A 149 2.91 -0.91 10.43
CA ALA A 149 3.04 -2.36 10.36
C ALA A 149 3.75 -2.79 9.07
N LEU A 150 3.38 -2.24 7.92
CA LEU A 150 4.00 -2.53 6.64
C LEU A 150 5.50 -2.19 6.65
N ALA A 151 5.85 -0.96 7.05
CA ALA A 151 7.25 -0.52 7.10
C ALA A 151 8.10 -1.37 8.06
N ARG A 152 7.55 -1.76 9.21
CA ARG A 152 8.24 -2.65 10.17
C ARG A 152 8.45 -4.06 9.64
N ILE A 153 7.49 -4.59 8.88
CA ILE A 153 7.61 -5.91 8.27
C ILE A 153 8.72 -5.89 7.23
N GLU A 154 8.73 -4.88 6.36
CA GLU A 154 9.76 -4.72 5.35
C GLU A 154 11.15 -4.52 5.96
N TYR A 155 11.25 -3.67 7.00
CA TYR A 155 12.46 -3.49 7.79
C TYR A 155 12.96 -4.82 8.39
N SER A 156 12.06 -5.69 8.86
CA SER A 156 12.45 -6.97 9.48
C SER A 156 13.17 -7.94 8.55
N PHE A 157 13.04 -7.78 7.23
CA PHE A 157 13.79 -8.58 6.25
C PHE A 157 15.21 -8.07 6.00
N LEU A 158 15.46 -6.79 6.30
CA LEU A 158 16.68 -6.11 5.87
C LEU A 158 17.88 -6.38 6.77
N LYS A 159 17.72 -6.91 7.99
CA LYS A 159 18.83 -7.17 8.95
C LYS A 159 19.90 -6.05 8.95
N GLU A 160 21.06 -6.28 8.34
CA GLU A 160 22.21 -5.37 8.26
C GLU A 160 22.29 -4.57 6.95
N HIS A 161 21.36 -4.79 6.02
CA HIS A 161 21.34 -4.11 4.73
C HIS A 161 21.16 -2.58 4.92
N PRO A 162 21.94 -1.73 4.22
CA PRO A 162 21.90 -0.27 4.42
C PRO A 162 20.52 0.37 4.27
N LEU A 163 19.65 -0.19 3.42
CA LEU A 163 18.26 0.26 3.26
C LEU A 163 17.47 0.23 4.59
N GLY A 164 17.80 -0.68 5.51
CA GLY A 164 17.15 -0.77 6.81
C GLY A 164 17.42 0.47 7.66
N GLU A 165 18.69 0.78 7.87
CA GLU A 165 19.10 1.90 8.73
C GLU A 165 18.97 3.26 8.06
N LEU A 166 19.26 3.37 6.76
CA LEU A 166 19.30 4.66 6.05
C LEU A 166 17.92 5.12 5.56
N PHE A 167 16.98 4.20 5.35
CA PHE A 167 15.67 4.52 4.79
C PHE A 167 14.52 4.11 5.71
N TYR A 168 14.38 2.82 6.05
CA TYR A 168 13.21 2.34 6.79
C TYR A 168 13.16 2.87 8.23
N LYS A 169 14.28 2.95 8.93
CA LYS A 169 14.31 3.45 10.31
C LYS A 169 13.93 4.94 10.40
N PRO A 170 14.45 5.84 9.55
CA PRO A 170 13.91 7.21 9.42
C PRO A 170 12.42 7.23 9.07
N LEU A 171 12.00 6.48 8.04
CA LEU A 171 10.61 6.41 7.60
C LEU A 171 9.66 6.02 8.75
N ILE A 172 9.98 4.98 9.52
CA ILE A 172 9.16 4.52 10.65
C ILE A 172 9.00 5.61 11.73
N ASN A 173 10.02 6.46 11.91
CA ASN A 173 9.93 7.58 12.84
C ASN A 173 9.11 8.74 12.29
N ASP A 174 9.18 9.00 10.98
CA ASP A 174 8.41 10.06 10.34
C ASP A 174 6.93 9.70 10.19
N LEU A 175 6.62 8.42 9.92
CA LEU A 175 5.25 7.89 9.87
C LEU A 175 4.45 8.17 11.15
N LYS A 176 5.09 8.39 12.31
CA LYS A 176 4.42 8.74 13.56
C LYS A 176 3.91 10.19 13.58
N LYS A 177 4.45 11.04 12.72
CA LYS A 177 4.17 12.48 12.66
C LYS A 177 3.25 12.84 11.49
N TRP A 178 3.17 11.98 10.48
CA TRP A 178 2.30 12.19 9.31
C TRP A 178 0.82 12.14 9.72
N GLU A 179 -0.05 12.92 9.09
CA GLU A 179 -1.48 12.94 9.46
C GLU A 179 -2.23 11.69 8.96
N LEU A 180 -2.12 11.37 7.67
CA LEU A 180 -2.70 10.16 7.05
C LEU A 180 -1.62 9.47 6.22
N PRO A 181 -0.76 8.63 6.81
CA PRO A 181 0.28 7.93 6.08
C PRO A 181 -0.30 6.82 5.21
N LEU A 182 -0.02 6.85 3.91
CA LEU A 182 -0.45 5.83 2.97
C LEU A 182 0.73 5.31 2.15
N ARG A 183 0.52 4.13 1.56
CA ARG A 183 1.37 3.64 0.49
C ARG A 183 0.55 3.39 -0.76
N ILE A 184 0.80 4.17 -1.80
CA ILE A 184 -0.03 4.22 -3.01
C ILE A 184 0.74 3.80 -4.26
N GLY A 185 -0.01 3.56 -5.34
CA GLY A 185 0.54 3.24 -6.64
C GLY A 185 1.11 1.82 -6.74
N LEU A 186 2.07 1.64 -7.64
CA LEU A 186 2.86 0.44 -7.79
C LEU A 186 4.07 0.54 -6.88
N TRP A 187 4.05 -0.19 -5.77
CA TRP A 187 5.16 -0.27 -4.81
C TRP A 187 5.63 -1.71 -4.55
N THR A 188 4.87 -2.71 -5.03
CA THR A 188 5.19 -4.13 -4.94
C THR A 188 4.62 -4.90 -6.14
N GLU A 189 5.26 -6.01 -6.49
CA GLU A 189 4.72 -7.00 -7.45
C GLU A 189 4.00 -8.17 -6.76
N VAL A 190 3.94 -8.17 -5.43
CA VAL A 190 3.25 -9.20 -4.66
C VAL A 190 1.74 -9.11 -4.91
N SER A 191 1.12 -10.27 -5.16
CA SER A 191 -0.33 -10.38 -5.30
C SER A 191 -1.05 -9.86 -4.05
N PHE A 192 -2.22 -9.25 -4.23
CA PHE A 192 -3.01 -8.60 -3.17
C PHE A 192 -2.42 -7.31 -2.56
N LYS A 193 -1.26 -6.81 -3.00
CA LYS A 193 -0.72 -5.46 -2.66
C LYS A 193 -0.89 -5.03 -1.18
N GLY A 194 -0.81 -5.98 -0.24
CA GLY A 194 -0.99 -5.73 1.20
C GLY A 194 -2.42 -5.84 1.78
N ASP A 195 -3.46 -6.14 1.00
CA ASP A 195 -4.84 -6.35 1.51
C ASP A 195 -4.92 -7.49 2.53
N LEU A 196 -4.10 -8.52 2.33
CA LEU A 196 -4.00 -9.67 3.23
C LEU A 196 -2.87 -9.52 4.24
N LEU A 197 -2.29 -8.31 4.37
CA LEU A 197 -1.10 -8.08 5.18
C LEU A 197 -1.30 -8.66 6.57
N PHE A 198 -2.43 -8.43 7.25
CA PHE A 198 -2.67 -8.92 8.61
C PHE A 198 -2.41 -10.43 8.81
N PHE A 199 -2.81 -11.25 7.84
CA PHE A 199 -2.74 -12.72 7.96
C PHE A 199 -1.34 -13.28 7.77
N TRP A 200 -0.34 -12.46 7.46
CA TRP A 200 1.04 -12.90 7.31
C TRP A 200 1.62 -13.61 8.57
N LYS A 201 1.14 -13.22 9.76
CA LYS A 201 1.53 -13.85 11.05
C LYS A 201 0.73 -15.11 11.37
N ILE A 202 -0.40 -15.33 10.71
CA ILE A 202 -1.25 -16.49 10.96
C ILE A 202 -0.75 -17.63 10.08
N LYS A 203 0.14 -18.44 10.67
CA LYS A 203 0.86 -19.54 9.99
C LYS A 203 -0.08 -20.40 9.13
N GLU A 204 -1.19 -20.84 9.70
CA GLU A 204 -2.19 -21.68 9.03
C GLU A 204 -2.75 -21.04 7.74
N VAL A 205 -3.13 -19.76 7.82
CA VAL A 205 -3.67 -19.02 6.67
C VAL A 205 -2.58 -18.82 5.62
N ARG A 206 -1.37 -18.43 6.03
CA ARG A 206 -0.24 -18.26 5.10
C ARG A 206 0.12 -19.56 4.39
N GLU A 207 0.16 -20.68 5.10
CA GLU A 207 0.45 -22.00 4.53
C GLU A 207 -0.64 -22.45 3.56
N LYS A 208 -1.93 -22.25 3.89
CA LYS A 208 -3.05 -22.52 2.97
C LYS A 208 -2.95 -21.66 1.70
N LEU A 209 -2.75 -20.34 1.84
CA LEU A 209 -2.64 -19.44 0.68
C LEU A 209 -1.42 -19.79 -0.20
N LEU A 210 -0.28 -20.13 0.41
CA LEU A 210 0.90 -20.58 -0.31
C LEU A 210 0.67 -21.92 -1.02
N LYS A 211 0.00 -22.88 -0.37
CA LYS A 211 -0.29 -24.20 -0.95
C LYS A 211 -1.28 -24.12 -2.10
N THR A 212 -2.42 -23.45 -1.88
CA THR A 212 -3.57 -23.40 -2.78
C THR A 212 -3.37 -22.39 -3.90
N LEU A 213 -2.79 -21.23 -3.60
CA LEU A 213 -2.71 -20.12 -4.57
C LEU A 213 -1.28 -19.88 -5.08
N LYS A 214 -0.27 -20.56 -4.52
CA LYS A 214 1.16 -20.31 -4.80
C LYS A 214 1.60 -18.87 -4.54
N ILE A 215 0.90 -18.17 -3.65
CA ILE A 215 1.15 -16.77 -3.29
C ILE A 215 1.67 -16.71 -1.85
N ASP A 216 2.84 -16.09 -1.65
CA ASP A 216 3.27 -15.63 -0.33
C ASP A 216 2.78 -14.19 -0.13
N ILE A 217 1.93 -13.99 0.87
CA ILE A 217 1.34 -12.67 1.21
C ILE A 217 2.31 -11.77 1.98
N LYS A 218 3.54 -12.23 2.26
CA LYS A 218 4.58 -11.38 2.84
C LYS A 218 5.01 -10.30 1.83
N PRO A 219 5.14 -9.03 2.25
CA PRO A 219 5.65 -7.96 1.39
C PRO A 219 7.18 -8.11 1.24
N ARG A 220 7.61 -9.13 0.51
CA ARG A 220 9.02 -9.46 0.27
C ARG A 220 9.63 -8.66 -0.87
N TYR A 221 8.84 -8.44 -1.93
CA TYR A 221 9.28 -7.72 -3.12
C TYR A 221 8.78 -6.28 -3.05
N VAL A 222 9.69 -5.32 -3.18
CA VAL A 222 9.35 -3.89 -3.21
C VAL A 222 9.99 -3.24 -4.43
N LEU A 223 9.37 -2.15 -4.90
CA LEU A 223 10.00 -1.30 -5.89
C LEU A 223 10.97 -0.35 -5.22
N TYR A 224 12.22 -0.41 -5.65
CA TYR A 224 13.36 0.35 -5.15
C TYR A 224 13.95 1.22 -6.27
N ILE A 225 14.35 2.44 -5.93
CA ILE A 225 15.02 3.35 -6.88
C ILE A 225 16.47 3.53 -6.43
N PRO A 226 17.45 2.85 -7.07
CA PRO A 226 18.85 2.85 -6.63
C PRO A 226 19.46 4.22 -6.52
N ARG A 227 19.18 5.08 -7.50
CA ARG A 227 19.68 6.46 -7.55
C ARG A 227 19.27 7.27 -6.34
N LEU A 228 18.09 6.99 -5.79
CA LEU A 228 17.50 7.70 -4.66
C LEU A 228 17.61 6.94 -3.33
N LYS A 229 18.08 5.68 -3.36
CA LYS A 229 18.24 4.80 -2.20
C LYS A 229 16.99 4.66 -1.33
N GLN A 230 15.81 4.59 -1.97
CA GLN A 230 14.52 4.54 -1.27
C GLN A 230 13.51 3.63 -1.97
N THR A 231 12.51 3.17 -1.21
CA THR A 231 11.37 2.44 -1.76
C THR A 231 10.21 3.39 -2.08
N THR A 232 9.32 2.93 -2.95
CA THR A 232 8.34 3.78 -3.62
C THR A 232 6.98 3.81 -2.93
N GLY A 233 6.22 4.86 -3.24
CA GLY A 233 4.79 4.99 -2.96
C GLY A 233 4.42 5.51 -1.57
N TRP A 234 5.37 5.89 -0.71
CA TRP A 234 5.05 6.42 0.63
C TRP A 234 4.61 7.88 0.53
N ILE A 235 3.38 8.15 0.96
CA ILE A 235 2.76 9.47 0.88
C ILE A 235 2.06 9.83 2.19
N GLU A 236 1.82 11.11 2.38
CA GLU A 236 0.97 11.65 3.44
C GLU A 236 -0.18 12.43 2.82
N LEU A 237 -1.40 12.26 3.35
CA LEU A 237 -2.48 13.22 3.14
C LEU A 237 -2.56 14.12 4.37
N LYS A 238 -2.35 15.43 4.17
CA LYS A 238 -2.24 16.41 5.25
C LYS A 238 -3.23 17.55 5.04
N ASN A 239 -3.90 18.00 6.09
CA ASN A 239 -4.73 19.21 6.03
C ASN A 239 -3.90 20.47 5.82
#